data_AF-A0A4P6P1H6-F1
#
_entry.id   AF-A0A4P6P1H6-F1
#
_cell.length_a   1.000
_cell.length_b   1.000
_cell.length_c   1.000
_cell.angle_alpha   90.00
_cell.angle_beta   90.00
_cell.angle_gamma   90.00
#
_symmetry.space_group_name_H-M   'P 1'
#
loop_
_entity.id
_entity.type
_entity.pdbx_description
1 polymer ?
#
loop_
_entity_poly.entity_id
_entity_poly.type
_entity_poly.pdbx_seq_one_letter_code
_entity_poly.pdbx_strand_id
1 'polypeptide(L)'
;MKKVIVLFSLILSFSVMAAEPLSKPLLQRFGDAVQQINIQVEGKPELEAQLDNTMMLDKAESMKALKSLSIYPQIQDVVEANGFDSVDDFVDLSYRIMGGLYAYQSTQVLNGMSMKDYMAQMQGQLEQMQNNGMPEQMMSELKANLAEQVKMSSFMEKLVANTSEQDKKFIQENITWVMTLMEQSDGF
;
A
#
# COMPACT_ATOMS: atom_id res chain seq x y z
N MET A 1 -24.77 58.30 -7.20
CA MET A 1 -25.75 57.18 -7.20
C MET A 1 -25.38 56.29 -8.38
N LYS A 2 -25.17 54.98 -8.34
CA LYS A 2 -25.27 53.91 -7.34
C LYS A 2 -24.20 52.87 -7.70
N LYS A 3 -23.65 52.22 -6.68
CA LYS A 3 -22.58 51.21 -6.72
C LYS A 3 -23.06 49.96 -7.49
N VAL A 4 -22.35 49.57 -8.55
CA VAL A 4 -22.58 48.29 -9.26
C VAL A 4 -21.51 47.29 -8.80
N ILE A 5 -21.93 46.45 -7.85
CA ILE A 5 -21.67 45.00 -7.74
C ILE A 5 -20.29 44.55 -8.25
N VAL A 6 -19.29 44.66 -7.38
CA VAL A 6 -18.08 43.83 -7.39
C VAL A 6 -18.11 43.03 -6.09
N LEU A 7 -18.90 41.96 -6.05
CA LEU A 7 -19.06 41.12 -4.85
C LEU A 7 -19.28 39.64 -5.18
N PHE A 8 -18.66 39.12 -6.25
CA PHE A 8 -18.78 37.71 -6.63
C PHE A 8 -17.46 37.05 -7.08
N SER A 9 -16.30 37.62 -6.71
CA SER A 9 -14.98 37.11 -7.11
C SER A 9 -14.11 36.68 -5.92
N LEU A 10 -14.72 36.46 -4.76
CA LEU A 10 -14.00 36.14 -3.51
C LEU A 10 -14.55 34.88 -2.82
N ILE A 11 -14.96 33.88 -3.61
CA ILE A 11 -15.02 32.51 -3.09
C ILE A 11 -13.60 31.96 -3.13
N LEU A 12 -12.92 32.28 -2.04
CA LEU A 12 -11.67 31.74 -1.53
C LEU A 12 -11.44 30.28 -1.96
N SER A 13 -10.72 30.08 -3.05
CA SER A 13 -10.07 28.83 -3.41
C SER A 13 -8.88 28.59 -2.47
N PHE A 14 -9.14 28.43 -1.18
CA PHE A 14 -8.21 27.71 -0.32
C PHE A 14 -8.45 26.22 -0.53
N SER A 15 -8.11 25.75 -1.73
CA SER A 15 -7.85 24.34 -1.95
C SER A 15 -6.55 24.05 -1.22
N VAL A 16 -6.63 23.85 0.10
CA VAL A 16 -5.73 22.89 0.75
C VAL A 16 -5.91 21.63 -0.08
N MET A 17 -4.98 21.36 -0.98
CA MET A 17 -4.98 20.15 -1.79
C MET A 17 -4.65 19.01 -0.83
N ALA A 18 -5.63 18.64 -0.02
CA ALA A 18 -5.67 17.32 0.57
C ALA A 18 -5.67 16.34 -0.60
N ALA A 19 -4.88 15.28 -0.48
CA ALA A 19 -4.86 14.21 -1.48
C ALA A 19 -6.30 13.79 -1.82
N GLU A 20 -6.62 13.64 -3.10
CA GLU A 20 -7.95 13.21 -3.54
C GLU A 20 -8.29 11.88 -2.84
N PRO A 21 -9.46 11.75 -2.18
CA PRO A 21 -9.88 10.48 -1.59
C PRO A 21 -9.88 9.35 -2.62
N LEU A 22 -9.67 8.11 -2.18
CA LEU A 22 -9.76 6.97 -3.09
C LEU A 22 -11.11 6.96 -3.81
N SER A 23 -11.03 6.74 -5.13
CA SER A 23 -12.18 6.71 -6.02
C SER A 23 -11.98 5.65 -7.08
N LYS A 24 -13.07 5.15 -7.68
CA LYS A 24 -12.95 4.15 -8.76
C LYS A 24 -12.12 4.63 -9.94
N PRO A 25 -12.31 5.88 -10.46
CA PRO A 25 -11.47 6.39 -11.54
C PRO A 25 -10.00 6.52 -11.15
N LEU A 26 -9.69 6.90 -9.91
CA LEU A 26 -8.30 7.00 -9.43
C LEU A 26 -7.64 5.62 -9.37
N LEU A 27 -8.34 4.62 -8.82
CA LEU A 27 -7.83 3.25 -8.78
C LEU A 27 -7.73 2.62 -10.17
N GLN A 28 -8.65 2.92 -11.09
CA GLN A 28 -8.54 2.43 -12.46
C GLN A 28 -7.27 2.95 -13.14
N ARG A 29 -7.00 4.26 -13.06
CA ARG A 29 -5.74 4.84 -13.57
C ARG A 29 -4.50 4.23 -12.93
N PHE A 30 -4.59 3.93 -11.62
CA PHE A 30 -3.52 3.22 -10.91
C PHE A 30 -3.29 1.82 -11.47
N GLY A 31 -4.36 1.02 -11.64
CA GLY A 31 -4.28 -0.33 -12.22
C GLY A 31 -3.74 -0.32 -13.64
N ASP A 32 -4.20 0.61 -14.48
CA ASP A 32 -3.73 0.77 -15.85
C ASP A 32 -2.23 1.12 -15.89
N ALA A 33 -1.75 1.96 -14.98
CA ALA A 33 -0.33 2.29 -14.83
C ALA A 33 0.50 1.09 -14.35
N VAL A 34 0.02 0.34 -13.34
CA VAL A 34 0.67 -0.89 -12.85
C VAL A 34 0.78 -1.90 -13.98
N GLN A 35 -0.29 -2.15 -14.73
CA GLN A 35 -0.28 -3.07 -15.87
C GLN A 35 0.76 -2.67 -16.93
N GLN A 36 0.83 -1.38 -17.27
CA GLN A 36 1.81 -0.88 -18.23
C GLN A 36 3.25 -0.99 -17.72
N ILE A 37 3.49 -0.76 -16.42
CA ILE A 37 4.80 -0.98 -15.79
C ILE A 37 5.16 -2.49 -15.83
N ASN A 38 4.20 -3.36 -15.53
CA ASN A 38 4.39 -4.81 -15.57
C ASN A 38 4.82 -5.30 -16.97
N ILE A 39 4.20 -4.77 -18.04
CA ILE A 39 4.62 -5.04 -19.42
C ILE A 39 6.08 -4.62 -19.70
N GLN A 40 6.58 -3.55 -19.06
CA GLN A 40 7.97 -3.12 -19.24
C GLN A 40 8.99 -4.07 -18.58
N VAL A 41 8.57 -4.81 -17.56
CA VAL A 41 9.43 -5.70 -16.78
C VAL A 41 9.21 -7.18 -17.05
N GLU A 42 8.16 -7.53 -17.78
CA GLU A 42 7.85 -8.90 -18.18
C GLU A 42 9.06 -9.60 -18.80
N GLY A 43 9.38 -10.77 -18.25
CA GLY A 43 10.51 -11.58 -18.71
C GLY A 43 11.88 -11.07 -18.23
N LYS A 44 11.90 -10.14 -17.26
CA LYS A 44 13.12 -9.63 -16.60
C LYS A 44 13.05 -9.92 -15.09
N PRO A 45 13.29 -11.18 -14.66
CA PRO A 45 13.04 -11.61 -13.27
C PRO A 45 13.87 -10.84 -12.23
N GLU A 46 15.08 -10.39 -12.58
CA GLU A 46 15.88 -9.55 -11.67
C GLU A 46 15.23 -8.19 -11.41
N LEU A 47 14.54 -7.64 -12.41
CA LEU A 47 13.89 -6.34 -12.31
C LEU A 47 12.53 -6.43 -11.63
N GLU A 48 11.77 -7.50 -11.90
CA GLU A 48 10.56 -7.86 -11.15
C GLU A 48 10.90 -7.97 -9.66
N ALA A 49 11.92 -8.75 -9.30
CA ALA A 49 12.36 -8.88 -7.91
C ALA A 49 12.83 -7.54 -7.29
N GLN A 50 13.47 -6.66 -8.06
CA GLN A 50 13.86 -5.33 -7.56
C GLN A 50 12.65 -4.44 -7.28
N LEU A 51 11.61 -4.49 -8.12
CA LEU A 51 10.37 -3.74 -7.92
C LEU A 51 9.60 -4.26 -6.71
N ASP A 52 9.45 -5.58 -6.57
CA ASP A 52 8.77 -6.19 -5.43
C ASP A 52 9.43 -5.81 -4.10
N ASN A 53 10.75 -5.91 -4.04
CA ASN A 53 11.51 -5.50 -2.86
C ASN A 53 11.40 -4.00 -2.58
N THR A 54 11.26 -3.17 -3.62
CA THR A 54 11.09 -1.73 -3.48
C THR A 54 9.76 -1.38 -2.82
N MET A 55 8.67 -2.07 -3.14
CA MET A 55 7.33 -1.79 -2.60
C MET A 55 7.19 -2.18 -1.10
N MET A 56 8.12 -2.97 -0.57
CA MET A 56 8.13 -3.41 0.84
C MET A 56 8.92 -2.48 1.78
N LEU A 57 9.52 -1.42 1.25
CA LEU A 57 10.26 -0.43 2.05
C LEU A 57 9.32 0.65 2.61
N ASP A 58 9.84 1.58 3.42
CA ASP A 58 9.08 2.79 3.71
C ASP A 58 8.99 3.71 2.48
N LYS A 59 8.01 4.63 2.44
CA LYS A 59 7.77 5.46 1.25
C LYS A 59 9.03 6.19 0.76
N ALA A 60 9.84 6.72 1.68
CA ALA A 60 11.03 7.49 1.32
C ALA A 60 12.13 6.59 0.75
N GLU A 61 12.32 5.43 1.35
CA GLU A 61 13.24 4.39 0.89
C GLU A 61 12.79 3.81 -0.45
N SER A 62 11.50 3.53 -0.62
CA SER A 62 10.92 3.07 -1.89
C SER A 62 11.13 4.08 -3.00
N MET A 63 10.87 5.37 -2.76
CA MET A 63 11.12 6.40 -3.76
C MET A 63 12.60 6.51 -4.13
N LYS A 64 13.51 6.34 -3.16
CA LYS A 64 14.95 6.33 -3.42
C LYS A 64 15.36 5.11 -4.25
N ALA A 65 14.86 3.91 -3.89
CA ALA A 65 15.14 2.68 -4.60
C ALA A 65 14.58 2.72 -6.03
N LEU A 66 13.33 3.17 -6.19
CA LEU A 66 12.66 3.31 -7.49
C LEU A 66 13.44 4.24 -8.43
N LYS A 67 13.90 5.40 -7.93
CA LYS A 67 14.74 6.35 -8.68
C LYS A 67 16.11 5.80 -9.09
N SER A 68 16.58 4.75 -8.43
CA SER A 68 17.86 4.11 -8.75
C SER A 68 17.74 3.03 -9.84
N LEU A 69 16.52 2.60 -10.17
CA LEU A 69 16.28 1.61 -11.21
C LEU A 69 16.61 2.20 -12.58
N SER A 70 17.24 1.38 -13.44
CA SER A 70 17.53 1.79 -14.82
C SER A 70 16.27 2.07 -15.65
N ILE A 71 15.12 1.54 -15.23
CA ILE A 71 13.82 1.76 -15.88
C ILE A 71 13.03 2.94 -15.31
N TYR A 72 13.58 3.69 -14.36
CA TYR A 72 12.86 4.80 -13.73
C TYR A 72 12.28 5.81 -14.74
N PRO A 73 12.98 6.21 -15.82
CA PRO A 73 12.40 7.09 -16.84
C PRO A 73 11.12 6.51 -17.47
N GLN A 74 11.09 5.20 -17.76
CA GLN A 74 9.93 4.53 -18.33
C GLN A 74 8.77 4.44 -17.33
N ILE A 75 9.07 4.22 -16.04
CA ILE A 75 8.07 4.28 -14.98
C ILE A 75 7.46 5.67 -14.91
N GLN A 76 8.30 6.71 -14.96
CA GLN A 76 7.85 8.10 -14.96
C GLN A 76 6.94 8.39 -16.17
N ASP A 77 7.34 8.00 -17.38
CA ASP A 77 6.55 8.19 -18.59
C ASP A 77 5.17 7.51 -18.49
N VAL A 78 5.11 6.27 -17.98
CA VAL A 78 3.84 5.54 -17.78
C VAL A 78 2.97 6.22 -16.73
N VAL A 79 3.55 6.64 -15.61
CA VAL A 79 2.82 7.30 -14.53
C VAL A 79 2.22 8.62 -15.02
N GLU A 80 3.00 9.46 -15.71
CA GLU A 80 2.51 10.73 -16.27
C GLU A 80 1.45 10.50 -17.36
N ALA A 81 1.62 9.49 -18.23
CA ALA A 81 0.64 9.14 -19.26
C ALA A 81 -0.72 8.69 -18.69
N ASN A 82 -0.74 8.16 -17.47
CA ASN A 82 -1.97 7.78 -16.75
C ASN A 82 -2.54 8.93 -15.90
N GLY A 83 -2.03 10.15 -16.05
CA GLY A 83 -2.60 11.36 -15.46
C GLY A 83 -2.26 11.55 -13.98
N PHE A 84 -1.13 11.02 -13.54
CA PHE A 84 -0.51 11.38 -12.26
C PHE A 84 0.46 12.54 -12.45
N ASP A 85 0.53 13.44 -11.48
CA ASP A 85 1.44 14.59 -11.54
C ASP A 85 2.91 14.19 -11.32
N SER A 86 3.14 13.09 -10.60
CA SER A 86 4.47 12.54 -10.36
C SER A 86 4.46 11.07 -9.95
N VAL A 87 5.64 10.44 -10.01
CA VAL A 87 5.87 9.11 -9.43
C VAL A 87 5.69 9.10 -7.90
N ASP A 88 5.90 10.24 -7.22
CA ASP A 88 5.65 10.31 -5.78
C ASP A 88 4.15 10.18 -5.47
N ASP A 89 3.29 10.81 -6.27
CA ASP A 89 1.83 10.71 -6.11
C ASP A 89 1.33 9.29 -6.40
N PHE A 90 1.92 8.64 -7.41
CA PHE A 90 1.63 7.23 -7.70
C PHE A 90 2.03 6.30 -6.56
N VAL A 91 3.23 6.49 -5.98
CA VAL A 91 3.68 5.72 -4.81
C VAL A 91 2.88 6.08 -3.57
N ASP A 92 2.51 7.34 -3.35
CA ASP A 92 1.61 7.72 -2.27
C ASP A 92 0.28 6.97 -2.35
N LEU A 93 -0.29 6.91 -3.55
CA LEU A 93 -1.51 6.18 -3.82
C LEU A 93 -1.37 4.68 -3.55
N SER A 94 -0.26 4.05 -3.94
CA SER A 94 -0.04 2.62 -3.66
C SER A 94 -0.04 2.34 -2.15
N TYR A 95 0.62 3.18 -1.35
CA TYR A 95 0.65 3.06 0.10
C TYR A 95 -0.73 3.24 0.74
N ARG A 96 -1.54 4.18 0.22
CA ARG A 96 -2.92 4.38 0.66
C ARG A 96 -3.80 3.17 0.35
N ILE A 97 -3.65 2.58 -0.83
CA ILE A 97 -4.35 1.35 -1.22
C ILE A 97 -3.92 0.18 -0.32
N MET A 98 -2.61 -0.04 -0.14
CA MET A 98 -2.07 -1.10 0.73
C MET A 98 -2.57 -0.97 2.17
N GLY A 99 -2.51 0.23 2.75
CA GLY A 99 -2.99 0.46 4.11
C GLY A 99 -4.51 0.28 4.25
N GLY A 100 -5.29 0.65 3.24
CA GLY A 100 -6.73 0.40 3.22
C GLY A 100 -7.08 -1.09 3.10
N LEU A 101 -6.38 -1.83 2.24
CA LEU A 101 -6.52 -3.29 2.09
C LEU A 101 -6.15 -4.02 3.38
N TYR A 102 -5.02 -3.64 3.99
CA TYR A 102 -4.59 -4.25 5.25
C TYR A 102 -5.53 -3.87 6.42
N ALA A 103 -6.04 -2.64 6.46
CA ALA A 103 -7.08 -2.25 7.42
C ALA A 103 -8.28 -3.20 7.31
N TYR A 104 -8.77 -3.44 6.09
CA TYR A 104 -9.86 -4.40 5.86
C TYR A 104 -9.46 -5.83 6.30
N GLN A 105 -8.34 -6.37 5.81
CA GLN A 105 -7.92 -7.74 6.09
C GLN A 105 -7.68 -7.99 7.58
N SER A 106 -7.10 -7.02 8.30
CA SER A 106 -6.85 -7.12 9.73
C SER A 106 -8.14 -7.34 10.53
N THR A 107 -9.27 -6.76 10.10
CA THR A 107 -10.58 -7.01 10.74
C THR A 107 -11.05 -8.45 10.57
N GLN A 108 -10.69 -9.09 9.46
CA GLN A 108 -11.08 -10.46 9.14
C GLN A 108 -10.18 -11.49 9.85
N VAL A 109 -8.87 -11.23 9.92
CA VAL A 109 -7.89 -12.18 10.45
C VAL A 109 -7.82 -12.12 11.97
N LEU A 110 -7.82 -10.91 12.54
CA LEU A 110 -7.59 -10.74 13.97
C LEU A 110 -8.84 -11.06 14.81
N ASN A 111 -10.02 -11.26 14.19
CA ASN A 111 -11.29 -11.50 14.88
C ASN A 111 -11.56 -10.48 16.02
N GLY A 112 -11.15 -9.22 15.81
CA GLY A 112 -11.26 -8.16 16.80
C GLY A 112 -10.13 -8.08 17.83
N MET A 113 -9.13 -8.97 17.79
CA MET A 113 -7.90 -8.84 18.57
C MET A 113 -7.01 -7.73 18.03
N SER A 114 -6.18 -7.14 18.89
CA SER A 114 -5.07 -6.33 18.40
C SER A 114 -3.99 -7.22 17.78
N MET A 115 -3.22 -6.69 16.84
CA MET A 115 -2.08 -7.41 16.26
C MET A 115 -1.05 -7.77 17.35
N LYS A 116 -0.85 -6.90 18.33
CA LYS A 116 0.01 -7.15 19.49
C LYS A 116 -0.46 -8.39 20.27
N ASP A 117 -1.76 -8.51 20.53
CA ASP A 117 -2.30 -9.67 21.26
C ASP A 117 -2.17 -10.95 20.44
N TYR A 118 -2.41 -10.87 19.13
CA TYR A 118 -2.21 -11.99 18.21
C TYR A 118 -0.75 -12.47 18.19
N MET A 119 0.21 -11.55 18.13
CA MET A 119 1.64 -11.88 18.19
C MET A 119 2.03 -12.49 19.55
N ALA A 120 1.51 -11.98 20.65
CA ALA A 120 1.74 -12.54 21.99
C ALA A 120 1.18 -13.98 22.10
N GLN A 121 0.00 -14.23 21.53
CA GLN A 121 -0.57 -15.57 21.46
C GLN A 121 0.32 -16.53 20.67
N MET A 122 0.82 -16.11 19.51
CA MET A 122 1.74 -16.91 18.69
C MET A 122 3.04 -17.24 19.42
N GLN A 123 3.62 -16.27 20.13
CA GLN A 123 4.82 -16.49 20.93
C GLN A 123 4.57 -17.52 22.05
N GLY A 124 3.43 -17.42 22.75
CA GLY A 124 3.04 -18.41 23.76
C GLY A 124 2.86 -19.82 23.19
N GLN A 125 2.35 -19.95 21.96
CA GLN A 125 2.26 -21.25 21.28
C GLN A 125 3.65 -21.84 20.98
N LEU A 126 4.60 -21.02 20.53
CA LEU A 126 5.97 -21.47 20.31
C LEU A 126 6.64 -21.94 21.61
N GLU A 127 6.42 -21.26 22.72
CA GLU A 127 6.92 -21.69 24.03
C GLU A 127 6.33 -23.04 24.45
N GLN A 128 5.03 -23.25 24.23
CA GLN A 128 4.39 -24.55 24.49
C GLN A 128 4.96 -25.66 23.60
N MET A 129 5.20 -25.39 22.31
CA MET A 129 5.81 -26.35 21.39
C MET A 129 7.24 -26.70 21.80
N GLN A 130 8.02 -25.70 22.25
CA GLN A 130 9.36 -25.92 22.79
C GLN A 130 9.31 -26.84 24.01
N ASN A 131 8.38 -26.60 24.93
CA ASN A 131 8.19 -27.43 26.12
C ASN A 131 7.70 -28.85 25.80
N ASN A 132 7.03 -29.05 24.66
CA ASN A 132 6.57 -30.35 24.17
C ASN A 132 7.64 -31.13 23.37
N GLY A 133 8.90 -30.69 23.40
CA GLY A 133 10.02 -31.41 22.82
C GLY A 133 10.22 -31.16 21.32
N MET A 134 9.74 -30.03 20.80
CA MET A 134 10.07 -29.63 19.42
C MET A 134 11.60 -29.47 19.26
N PRO A 135 12.19 -29.97 18.15
CA PRO A 135 13.61 -29.80 17.89
C PRO A 135 14.03 -28.33 17.87
N GLU A 136 15.19 -28.03 18.46
CA GLU A 136 15.70 -26.67 18.62
C GLU A 136 15.89 -25.95 17.27
N GLN A 137 16.34 -26.66 16.24
CA GLN A 137 16.46 -26.10 14.88
C GLN A 137 15.11 -25.63 14.33
N MET A 138 14.08 -26.47 14.44
CA MET A 138 12.72 -26.13 14.00
C MET A 138 12.16 -24.96 14.82
N MET A 139 12.41 -24.94 16.13
CA MET A 139 12.03 -23.82 17.01
C MET A 139 12.73 -22.51 16.62
N SER A 140 14.01 -22.57 16.25
CA SER A 140 14.77 -21.40 15.81
C SER A 140 14.23 -20.83 14.50
N GLU A 141 13.90 -21.68 13.53
CA GLU A 141 13.28 -21.27 12.26
C GLU A 141 11.90 -20.62 12.50
N LEU A 142 11.06 -21.23 13.34
CA LEU A 142 9.75 -20.66 13.68
C LEU A 142 9.86 -19.30 14.39
N LYS A 143 10.83 -19.14 15.31
CA LYS A 143 11.09 -17.87 15.99
C LYS A 143 11.59 -16.80 15.01
N ALA A 144 12.45 -17.16 14.07
CA ALA A 144 12.92 -16.25 13.02
C ALA A 144 11.75 -15.77 12.14
N ASN A 145 10.91 -16.70 11.69
CA ASN A 145 9.72 -16.39 10.88
C ASN A 145 8.74 -15.49 11.65
N LEU A 146 8.51 -15.76 12.94
CA LEU A 146 7.66 -14.91 13.76
C LEU A 146 8.25 -13.49 13.90
N ALA A 147 9.56 -13.36 14.10
CA ALA A 147 10.21 -12.06 14.18
C ALA A 147 10.08 -11.27 12.88
N GLU A 148 10.18 -11.93 11.73
CA GLU A 148 9.95 -11.32 10.42
C GLU A 148 8.48 -10.88 10.24
N GLN A 149 7.52 -11.72 10.62
CA GLN A 149 6.10 -11.34 10.63
C GLN A 149 5.83 -10.14 11.52
N VAL A 150 6.41 -10.08 12.73
CA VAL A 150 6.27 -8.91 13.62
C VAL A 150 6.77 -7.63 12.94
N LYS A 151 7.92 -7.70 12.26
CA LYS A 151 8.47 -6.55 11.52
C LYS A 151 7.53 -6.12 10.40
N MET A 152 7.03 -7.06 9.61
CA MET A 152 6.07 -6.79 8.53
C MET A 152 4.76 -6.22 9.06
N SER A 153 4.20 -6.81 10.12
CA SER A 153 2.98 -6.32 10.77
C SER A 153 3.14 -4.90 11.30
N SER A 154 4.29 -4.55 11.88
CA SER A 154 4.56 -3.19 12.34
C SER A 154 4.62 -2.18 11.18
N PHE A 155 5.20 -2.58 10.05
CA PHE A 155 5.16 -1.77 8.84
C PHE A 155 3.72 -1.55 8.36
N MET A 156 2.92 -2.62 8.27
CA MET A 156 1.53 -2.55 7.85
C MET A 156 0.64 -1.75 8.81
N GLU A 157 0.87 -1.84 10.12
CA GLU A 157 0.18 -0.99 11.11
C GLU A 157 0.46 0.50 10.89
N LYS A 158 1.70 0.87 10.54
CA LYS A 158 2.03 2.26 10.17
C LYS A 158 1.29 2.68 8.90
N LEU A 159 1.17 1.79 7.91
CA LEU A 159 0.35 2.08 6.72
C LEU A 159 -1.09 2.38 7.11
N VAL A 160 -1.73 1.51 7.89
CA VAL A 160 -3.12 1.73 8.37
C VAL A 160 -3.27 3.03 9.15
N ALA A 161 -2.30 3.35 10.01
CA ALA A 161 -2.32 4.58 10.79
C ALA A 161 -2.23 5.83 9.91
N ASN A 162 -1.51 5.74 8.79
CA ASN A 162 -1.34 6.83 7.82
C ASN A 162 -2.45 6.85 6.74
N THR A 163 -3.22 5.77 6.58
CA THR A 163 -4.38 5.75 5.68
C THR A 163 -5.53 6.53 6.29
N SER A 164 -6.14 7.41 5.48
CA SER A 164 -7.29 8.20 5.92
C SER A 164 -8.52 7.33 6.17
N GLU A 165 -9.42 7.79 7.04
CA GLU A 165 -10.69 7.10 7.28
C GLU A 165 -11.57 7.02 6.03
N GLN A 166 -11.46 8.00 5.12
CA GLN A 166 -12.18 8.00 3.85
C GLN A 166 -11.67 6.88 2.93
N ASP A 167 -10.36 6.71 2.85
CA ASP A 167 -9.73 5.66 2.04
C ASP A 167 -10.04 4.27 2.61
N LYS A 168 -9.95 4.08 3.93
CA LYS A 168 -10.35 2.83 4.60
C LYS A 168 -11.80 2.46 4.29
N LYS A 169 -12.71 3.44 4.42
CA LYS A 169 -14.12 3.26 4.13
C LYS A 169 -14.36 2.92 2.66
N PHE A 170 -13.70 3.62 1.74
CA PHE A 170 -13.81 3.34 0.32
C PHE A 170 -13.41 1.90 -0.01
N ILE A 171 -12.25 1.43 0.51
CA ILE A 171 -11.80 0.05 0.31
C ILE A 171 -12.81 -0.93 0.90
N GLN A 172 -13.28 -0.71 2.13
CA GLN A 172 -14.26 -1.59 2.78
C GLN A 172 -15.56 -1.72 1.96
N GLU A 173 -16.07 -0.61 1.42
CA GLU A 173 -17.31 -0.60 0.62
C GLU A 173 -17.14 -1.20 -0.78
N ASN A 174 -15.90 -1.25 -1.29
CA ASN A 174 -15.60 -1.67 -2.67
C ASN A 174 -14.66 -2.89 -2.74
N ILE A 175 -14.43 -3.61 -1.64
CA ILE A 175 -13.35 -4.59 -1.54
C ILE A 175 -13.37 -5.63 -2.65
N THR A 176 -14.54 -6.19 -2.99
CA THR A 176 -14.67 -7.18 -4.08
C THR A 176 -14.17 -6.60 -5.41
N TRP A 177 -14.55 -5.37 -5.72
CA TRP A 177 -14.12 -4.69 -6.94
C TRP A 177 -12.64 -4.35 -6.91
N VAL A 178 -12.12 -3.87 -5.77
CA VAL A 178 -10.69 -3.58 -5.62
C VAL A 178 -9.86 -4.84 -5.81
N MET A 179 -10.25 -5.97 -5.22
CA MET A 179 -9.55 -7.25 -5.40
C MET A 179 -9.53 -7.69 -6.86
N THR A 180 -10.67 -7.61 -7.57
CA THR A 180 -10.72 -7.91 -9.01
C THR A 180 -9.81 -6.98 -9.83
N LEU A 181 -9.73 -5.69 -9.46
CA LEU A 181 -8.84 -4.75 -10.14
C LEU A 181 -7.36 -5.11 -9.92
N MET A 182 -6.97 -5.51 -8.71
CA MET A 182 -5.60 -5.93 -8.41
C MET A 182 -5.23 -7.21 -9.17
N GLU A 183 -6.11 -8.20 -9.19
CA GLU A 183 -5.92 -9.45 -9.96
C GLU A 183 -5.70 -9.19 -11.46
N GLN A 184 -6.46 -8.25 -12.04
CA GLN A 184 -6.30 -7.85 -13.44
C GLN A 184 -4.99 -7.09 -13.71
N SER A 185 -4.47 -6.38 -12.71
CA SER A 185 -3.24 -5.59 -12.85
C SER A 185 -1.98 -6.46 -12.72
N ASP A 186 -2.06 -7.55 -11.96
CA ASP A 186 -0.96 -8.52 -11.76
C ASP A 186 -0.79 -9.52 -12.92
N GLY A 187 -1.64 -9.46 -13.95
CA GLY A 187 -1.44 -10.21 -15.19
C GLY A 187 -1.67 -11.73 -15.08
N PHE A 188 -2.69 -12.17 -14.34
CA PHE A 188 -3.20 -13.55 -14.43
C PHE A 188 -4.38 -13.69 -15.41
#